data_AF-F2DWF2-F1
#
_entry.id   AF-F2DWF2-F1
#
_cell.length_a   1.000
_cell.length_b   1.000
_cell.length_c   1.000
_cell.angle_alpha   90.00
_cell.angle_beta   90.00
_cell.angle_gamma   90.00
#
_symmetry.space_group_name_H-M   'P 1'
#
loop_
_entity.id
_entity.type
_entity.pdbx_description
1 polymer ?
#
loop_
_entity_poly.entity_id
_entity_poly.type
_entity_poly.pdbx_seq_one_letter_code
_entity_poly.pdbx_strand_id
1 'polypeptide(L)' 'MTNLNISQCWLERLECLHCFPNLIELFAYSNLISKMEGLEHNPNLRLLSLARNQIDVLENIHHLDHLR' A
#
# COMPACT_ATOMS: atom_id res chain seq x y z
N MET A 1 -11.60 9.46 1.50
CA MET A 1 -10.87 8.85 2.62
C MET A 1 -9.40 9.12 2.40
N THR A 2 -8.73 9.76 3.36
CA THR A 2 -7.30 10.12 3.25
C THR A 2 -6.41 9.05 3.86
N ASN A 3 -6.88 8.31 4.86
CA ASN A 3 -6.09 7.30 5.55
C ASN A 3 -6.83 5.96 5.52
N LEU A 4 -6.11 4.88 5.24
CA LEU A 4 -6.63 3.51 5.22
C LEU A 4 -5.71 2.62 6.06
N ASN A 5 -6.31 1.85 6.97
CA ASN A 5 -5.61 0.85 7.77
C ASN A 5 -6.20 -0.53 7.48
N ILE A 6 -5.36 -1.40 6.93
CA ILE A 6 -5.64 -2.80 6.60
C ILE A 6 -4.60 -3.72 7.25
N SER A 7 -4.02 -3.27 8.36
CA SER A 7 -3.01 -4.01 9.11
C SER A 7 -3.64 -5.18 9.86
N GLN A 8 -2.91 -6.29 10.01
CA GLN A 8 -3.40 -7.49 10.72
C GLN A 8 -4.64 -8.13 10.08
N CYS A 9 -4.78 -8.00 8.75
CA CYS A 9 -5.89 -8.56 7.98
C CYS A 9 -5.49 -9.85 7.22
N TRP A 10 -4.30 -10.41 7.47
CA TRP A 10 -3.75 -11.59 6.79
C TRP A 10 -3.76 -11.49 5.25
N LEU A 11 -3.59 -10.28 4.72
CA LEU A 11 -3.57 -10.07 3.28
C LEU A 11 -2.32 -10.69 2.67
N GLU A 12 -2.47 -11.48 1.61
CA GLU A 12 -1.35 -12.06 0.86
C GLU A 12 -0.90 -11.17 -0.32
N ARG A 13 -1.80 -10.28 -0.76
CA ARG A 13 -1.57 -9.34 -1.86
C ARG A 13 -2.17 -7.99 -1.50
N LEU A 14 -1.47 -6.92 -1.87
CA LEU A 14 -2.04 -5.57 -1.84
C LEU A 14 -2.65 -5.28 -3.21
N GLU A 15 -3.97 -5.17 -3.26
CA GLU A 15 -4.74 -4.94 -4.50
C GLU A 15 -6.01 -4.12 -4.22
N CYS A 16 -6.77 -3.80 -5.28
CA CYS A 16 -8.08 -3.15 -5.20
C CYS A 16 -8.10 -1.75 -4.55
N LEU A 17 -7.00 -0.99 -4.62
CA LEU A 17 -6.93 0.37 -4.06
C LEU A 17 -7.52 1.48 -4.96
N HIS A 18 -8.07 1.12 -6.12
CA HIS A 18 -8.70 2.03 -7.08
C HIS A 18 -9.93 2.78 -6.52
N CYS A 19 -10.60 2.22 -5.51
CA CYS A 19 -11.72 2.87 -4.82
C CYS A 19 -11.29 4.07 -3.95
N PHE A 20 -10.00 4.28 -3.74
CA PHE A 20 -9.45 5.29 -2.83
C PHE A 20 -8.49 6.28 -3.55
N PRO A 21 -8.93 7.02 -4.58
CA PRO A 21 -8.05 7.90 -5.36
C PRO A 21 -7.42 9.05 -4.54
N ASN A 22 -8.03 9.39 -3.40
CA ASN A 22 -7.58 10.46 -2.50
C ASN A 22 -6.80 9.93 -1.29
N LEU A 23 -6.30 8.69 -1.35
CA LEU A 23 -5.51 8.09 -0.27
C LEU A 23 -4.15 8.79 -0.12
N ILE A 24 -3.81 9.13 1.12
CA ILE A 24 -2.60 9.83 1.54
C ILE A 24 -1.74 8.92 2.44
N GLU A 25 -2.38 8.17 3.34
CA GLU A 25 -1.68 7.27 4.27
C GLU A 25 -2.27 5.86 4.18
N LEU A 26 -1.40 4.87 3.95
CA LEU A 26 -1.75 3.45 3.92
C LEU A 26 -0.96 2.69 4.98
N PHE A 27 -1.67 2.12 5.94
CA PHE A 27 -1.12 1.22 6.94
C PHE A 27 -1.51 -0.21 6.60
N ALA A 28 -0.53 -1.03 6.21
CA ALA A 28 -0.71 -2.43 5.83
C ALA A 28 0.31 -3.33 6.53
N TYR A 29 0.65 -3.03 7.78
CA TYR A 29 1.66 -3.77 8.54
C TYR A 29 1.11 -5.07 9.13
N SER A 30 2.00 -6.03 9.42
CA SER A 30 1.63 -7.35 9.97
C SER A 30 0.60 -8.10 9.10
N ASN A 31 0.88 -8.17 7.81
CA ASN A 31 0.15 -8.98 6.84
C ASN A 31 1.11 -10.03 6.24
N LEU A 32 0.64 -10.75 5.22
CA LEU A 32 1.40 -11.77 4.48
C LEU A 32 1.69 -11.29 3.05
N ILE A 33 1.72 -9.97 2.84
CA ILE A 33 1.78 -9.38 1.49
C ILE A 33 3.12 -9.77 0.88
N SER A 34 3.08 -10.47 -0.26
CA SER A 34 4.26 -10.84 -1.06
C SER A 34 4.30 -10.12 -2.40
N LYS A 35 3.15 -9.61 -2.86
CA LYS A 35 3.01 -8.82 -4.10
C LYS A 35 2.18 -7.57 -3.87
N MET A 36 2.60 -6.49 -4.51
CA MET A 36 1.89 -5.21 -4.49
C MET A 36 1.46 -4.81 -5.89
N GLU A 37 0.17 -4.56 -6.06
CA GLU A 37 -0.44 -4.17 -7.33
C GLU A 37 -1.50 -3.08 -7.09
N GLY A 38 -1.76 -2.22 -8.07
CA GLY A 38 -2.87 -1.26 -8.01
C GLY A 38 -2.62 0.01 -7.19
N LEU A 39 -1.38 0.27 -6.74
CA LEU A 39 -0.98 1.55 -6.13
C LEU A 39 -0.93 2.70 -7.15
N GLU A 40 -0.97 2.41 -8.45
CA GLU A 40 -1.04 3.39 -9.54
C GLU A 40 -2.29 4.28 -9.54
N HIS A 41 -3.33 3.91 -8.79
CA HIS A 41 -4.52 4.74 -8.59
C HIS A 41 -4.43 5.68 -7.38
N ASN A 42 -3.33 5.69 -6.64
CA ASN A 42 -3.16 6.49 -5.42
C ASN A 42 -2.01 7.51 -5.56
N PRO A 43 -2.09 8.47 -6.50
CA PRO A 43 -0.99 9.41 -6.78
C PRO A 43 -0.66 10.34 -5.60
N ASN A 44 -1.62 10.52 -4.67
CA ASN A 44 -1.47 11.37 -3.50
C ASN A 44 -0.87 10.64 -2.29
N LEU A 45 -0.46 9.38 -2.43
CA LEU A 45 0.06 8.59 -1.32
C LEU A 45 1.41 9.17 -0.85
N ARG A 46 1.49 9.45 0.45
CA ARG A 46 2.63 10.08 1.12
C ARG A 46 3.25 9.19 2.18
N LEU A 47 2.48 8.26 2.73
CA LEU A 47 2.93 7.32 3.75
C LEU A 47 2.44 5.91 3.41
N LEU A 48 3.37 4.95 3.38
CA LEU A 48 3.09 3.54 3.15
C LEU A 48 3.84 2.70 4.18
N SER A 49 3.10 2.05 5.09
CA SER A 49 3.67 1.15 6.08
C SER A 49 3.40 -0.30 5.70
N LEU A 50 4.46 -1.01 5.32
CA LEU A 50 4.44 -2.42 4.94
C LEU A 50 5.27 -3.29 5.89
N ALA A 51 5.55 -2.80 7.10
CA ALA A 51 6.35 -3.54 8.07
C ALA A 51 5.73 -4.91 8.41
N ARG A 52 6.55 -5.94 8.62
CA ARG A 52 6.09 -7.31 8.91
C ARG A 52 5.17 -7.87 7.80
N ASN A 53 5.68 -7.85 6.57
CA ASN A 53 5.11 -8.54 5.40
C ASN A 53 6.15 -9.51 4.81
N GLN A 54 5.82 -10.16 3.70
CA GLN A 54 6.68 -11.09 2.96
C GLN A 54 7.17 -10.49 1.63
N ILE A 55 7.47 -9.19 1.64
CA ILE A 55 7.91 -8.46 0.44
C ILE A 55 9.42 -8.60 0.32
N ASP A 56 9.87 -9.43 -0.61
CA ASP A 56 11.29 -9.62 -0.91
C ASP A 56 11.83 -8.54 -1.86
N VAL A 57 10.98 -8.07 -2.79
CA VAL A 57 11.31 -7.04 -3.77
C VAL A 57 10.25 -5.94 -3.71
N LEU A 58 10.69 -4.71 -3.53
CA LEU A 58 9.81 -3.55 -3.49
C LEU A 58 9.58 -3.04 -4.92
N GLU A 59 8.45 -3.43 -5.51
CA GLU A 59 8.01 -3.03 -6.86
C GLU A 59 6.78 -2.11 -6.78
N ASN A 60 6.34 -1.53 -7.91
CA ASN A 60 5.09 -0.73 -7.98
C ASN A 60 5.03 0.45 -6.98
N ILE A 61 6.18 1.11 -6.77
CA ILE A 61 6.31 2.33 -5.94
C ILE A 61 6.97 3.50 -6.67
N HIS A 62 7.54 3.28 -7.85
CA HIS A 62 8.33 4.28 -8.57
C HIS A 62 7.53 5.49 -9.04
N HIS A 63 6.23 5.33 -9.28
CA HIS A 63 5.31 6.39 -9.70
C HIS A 63 4.75 7.19 -8.51
N LEU A 64 5.06 6.81 -7.27
CA LEU A 64 4.59 7.49 -6.07
C LEU A 64 5.55 8.64 -5.69
N ASP A 65 5.54 9.70 -6.49
CA ASP A 65 6.46 10.85 -6.37
C ASP A 65 6.38 11.59 -5.02
N HIS A 66 5.28 11.41 -4.29
CA HIS A 66 5.03 12.06 -3.00
C HIS A 66 5.33 11.15 -1.80
N LEU A 67 5.69 9.89 -2.03
CA LEU A 67 6.00 8.92 -0.98
C LEU A 67 7.33 9.27 -0.30
N ARG A 68 7.34 9.25 1.03
CA ARG A 68 8.50 9.57 1.86
C ARG A 68 8.98 8.41 2.70
#